data_AF-X1MAG8-F1
#
_entry.id   AF-X1MAG8-F1
#
_cell.length_a   1.000
_cell.length_b   1.000
_cell.length_c   1.000
_cell.angle_alpha   90.00
_cell.angle_beta   90.00
_cell.angle_gamma   90.00
#
_symmetry.space_group_name_H-M   'P 1'
#
loop_
_entity.id
_entity.type
_entity.pdbx_description
1 polymer ?
#
loop_
_entity_poly.entity_id
_entity_poly.type
_entity_poly.pdbx_seq_one_letter_code
_entity_poly.pdbx_strand_id
1 'polypeptide(L)'
;AYIDEDGYIWFCGRADEVIKIAAHRIGPAEVENALTSHPAASEAAVFGVPDELRGEVAAAFVVLKPGVQPSEELKKEMIGQVRKLMGPIVVFKGIEFVDVLPKTRSGKIMRRVMRKLWSGEELGDLSTIEVEASVDEVKEAVDKLHRID
;
A
#
# COMPACT_ATOMS: atom_id res chain seq x y z
N ALA A 1 11.43 -8.94 -12.01
CA ALA A 1 11.81 -7.99 -13.08
C ALA A 1 11.30 -8.53 -14.40
N TYR A 2 11.00 -7.66 -15.35
CA TYR A 2 10.70 -8.03 -16.74
C TYR A 2 11.48 -7.12 -17.68
N ILE A 3 11.61 -7.55 -18.94
CA ILE A 3 12.24 -6.77 -20.01
C ILE A 3 11.12 -6.28 -20.91
N ASP A 4 11.07 -4.97 -21.20
CA ASP A 4 10.08 -4.41 -22.12
C ASP A 4 10.48 -4.61 -23.59
N GLU A 5 9.64 -4.13 -24.51
CA GLU A 5 9.86 -4.25 -25.95
C GLU A 5 11.12 -3.52 -26.43
N ASP A 6 11.58 -2.51 -25.68
CA ASP A 6 12.76 -1.70 -25.97
C ASP A 6 14.04 -2.26 -25.32
N GLY A 7 13.95 -3.37 -24.58
CA GLY A 7 15.08 -4.03 -23.93
C GLY A 7 15.45 -3.48 -22.56
N TYR A 8 14.65 -2.60 -21.97
CA TYR A 8 14.87 -2.06 -20.62
C TYR A 8 14.41 -3.06 -19.55
N ILE A 9 15.20 -3.16 -18.47
CA ILE A 9 14.89 -4.02 -17.33
C ILE A 9 14.10 -3.23 -16.29
N TRP A 10 12.88 -3.66 -16.01
CA TRP A 10 11.99 -3.06 -15.02
C TRP A 10 11.95 -3.88 -13.73
N PHE A 11 12.20 -3.22 -12.60
CA PHE A 11 12.13 -3.82 -11.27
C PHE A 11 10.78 -3.49 -10.59
N CYS A 12 9.85 -4.45 -10.54
CA CYS A 12 8.51 -4.29 -9.97
C CYS A 12 8.43 -4.43 -8.42
N GLY A 13 9.56 -4.26 -7.72
CA GLY A 13 9.66 -4.51 -6.28
C GLY A 13 10.22 -5.91 -5.93
N ARG A 14 10.10 -6.29 -4.66
CA ARG A 14 10.64 -7.57 -4.17
C ARG A 14 9.69 -8.73 -4.47
N ALA A 15 10.25 -9.90 -4.77
CA ALA A 15 9.47 -11.09 -5.11
C ALA A 15 8.56 -11.58 -3.97
N ASP A 16 8.97 -11.36 -2.71
CA ASP A 16 8.23 -11.69 -1.49
C ASP A 16 7.15 -10.65 -1.12
N GLU A 17 7.02 -9.57 -1.87
CA GLU A 17 6.03 -8.51 -1.65
C GLU A 17 4.94 -8.46 -2.74
N VAL A 18 4.98 -9.37 -3.72
CA VAL A 18 3.97 -9.47 -4.78
C VAL A 18 2.60 -9.80 -4.21
N ILE A 19 1.60 -9.00 -4.58
CA ILE A 19 0.19 -9.21 -4.21
C ILE A 19 -0.47 -10.12 -5.24
N LYS A 20 -1.25 -11.10 -4.79
CA LYS A 20 -1.87 -12.12 -5.65
C LYS A 20 -3.39 -11.95 -5.69
N ILE A 21 -3.86 -11.09 -6.59
CA ILE A 21 -5.29 -10.80 -6.75
C ILE A 21 -5.84 -11.68 -7.88
N ALA A 22 -6.70 -12.65 -7.56
CA ALA A 22 -7.31 -13.57 -8.53
C ALA A 22 -6.27 -14.20 -9.50
N ALA A 23 -5.18 -14.72 -8.93
CA ALA A 23 -4.01 -15.29 -9.63
C ALA A 23 -3.15 -14.29 -10.44
N HIS A 24 -3.52 -13.02 -10.52
CA HIS A 24 -2.67 -11.98 -11.07
C HIS A 24 -1.61 -11.52 -10.06
N ARG A 25 -0.39 -11.32 -10.56
CA ARG A 25 0.75 -10.89 -9.76
C ARG A 25 0.90 -9.38 -9.91
N ILE A 26 0.58 -8.65 -8.85
CA ILE A 26 0.61 -7.19 -8.83
C ILE A 26 1.81 -6.72 -8.01
N GLY A 27 2.64 -5.86 -8.61
CA GLY A 27 3.74 -5.22 -7.90
C GLY A 27 3.23 -4.08 -7.02
N PRO A 28 3.51 -4.06 -5.70
CA PRO A 28 3.09 -2.96 -4.83
C PRO A 28 3.59 -1.60 -5.33
N ALA A 29 4.83 -1.54 -5.82
CA ALA A 29 5.45 -0.32 -6.31
C ALA A 29 4.68 0.29 -7.50
N GLU A 30 4.06 -0.53 -8.35
CA GLU A 30 3.27 -0.04 -9.48
C GLU A 30 1.99 0.65 -8.99
N VAL A 31 1.34 0.07 -7.98
CA VAL A 31 0.15 0.64 -7.35
C VAL A 31 0.50 1.90 -6.55
N GLU A 32 1.63 1.90 -5.85
CA GLU A 32 2.14 3.07 -5.11
C GLU A 32 2.47 4.23 -6.04
N ASN A 33 3.10 3.95 -7.19
CA ASN A 33 3.34 4.95 -8.24
C ASN A 33 2.02 5.49 -8.80
N ALA A 34 1.05 4.61 -9.04
CA ALA A 34 -0.28 5.03 -9.46
C ALA A 34 -0.95 5.93 -8.41
N LEU A 35 -0.85 5.63 -7.11
CA LEU A 35 -1.40 6.48 -6.04
C LEU A 35 -0.64 7.81 -5.89
N THR A 36 0.68 7.79 -5.88
CA THR A 36 1.53 8.99 -5.70
C THR A 36 1.53 9.92 -6.90
N SER A 37 1.10 9.45 -8.08
CA SER A 37 0.81 10.33 -9.21
C SER A 37 -0.40 11.24 -8.97
N HIS A 38 -1.22 10.97 -7.94
CA HIS A 38 -2.32 11.84 -7.53
C HIS A 38 -1.78 13.15 -6.93
N PRO A 39 -2.29 14.34 -7.30
CA PRO A 39 -1.77 15.61 -6.78
C PRO A 39 -1.80 15.73 -5.27
N ALA A 40 -2.75 15.08 -4.61
CA ALA A 40 -2.91 15.06 -3.16
C ALA A 40 -1.94 14.14 -2.39
N ALA A 41 -1.37 13.12 -3.02
CA ALA A 41 -0.57 12.11 -2.33
C ALA A 41 0.92 12.51 -2.31
N SER A 42 1.54 12.43 -1.14
CA SER A 42 2.99 12.60 -0.95
C SER A 42 3.72 11.26 -1.02
N GLU A 43 3.23 10.28 -0.27
CA GLU A 43 3.77 8.92 -0.23
C GLU A 43 2.62 7.91 -0.17
N ALA A 44 2.87 6.68 -0.61
CA ALA A 44 1.93 5.58 -0.47
C ALA A 44 2.68 4.29 -0.15
N ALA A 45 2.08 3.44 0.68
CA ALA A 45 2.50 2.07 0.88
C ALA A 45 1.33 1.14 0.56
N VAL A 46 1.57 0.15 -0.29
CA VAL A 46 0.56 -0.83 -0.70
C VAL A 46 1.00 -2.23 -0.25
N PHE A 47 0.06 -3.03 0.24
CA PHE A 47 0.31 -4.40 0.65
C PHE A 47 -0.92 -5.28 0.40
N GLY A 48 -0.68 -6.59 0.26
CA GLY A 48 -1.74 -7.58 0.09
C GLY A 48 -2.36 -7.94 1.42
N VAL A 49 -3.69 -8.09 1.43
CA VAL A 49 -4.47 -8.58 2.56
C VAL A 49 -5.39 -9.73 2.11
N PRO A 50 -5.71 -10.71 2.97
CA PRO A 50 -6.55 -11.84 2.59
C PRO A 50 -7.94 -11.43 2.10
N ASP A 51 -8.44 -12.13 1.07
CA ASP A 51 -9.80 -12.01 0.53
C ASP A 51 -10.32 -13.40 0.17
N GLU A 52 -11.55 -13.73 0.61
CA GLU A 52 -12.11 -15.07 0.45
C GLU A 52 -12.29 -15.50 -1.01
N LEU A 53 -12.58 -14.54 -1.90
CA LEU A 53 -12.88 -14.83 -3.30
C LEU A 53 -11.64 -14.72 -4.20
N ARG A 54 -10.77 -13.74 -3.91
CA ARG A 54 -9.64 -13.35 -4.79
C ARG A 54 -8.29 -13.84 -4.27
N GLY A 55 -8.26 -14.47 -3.10
CA GLY A 55 -7.03 -14.84 -2.40
C GLY A 55 -6.46 -13.65 -1.64
N GLU A 56 -6.06 -12.60 -2.37
CA GLU A 56 -5.66 -11.32 -1.81
C GLU A 56 -6.34 -10.15 -2.54
N VAL A 57 -6.44 -9.02 -1.84
CA VAL A 57 -6.73 -7.70 -2.39
C VAL A 57 -5.72 -6.69 -1.86
N ALA A 58 -5.63 -5.52 -2.49
CA ALA A 58 -4.72 -4.45 -2.05
C ALA A 58 -5.31 -3.66 -0.87
N ALA A 59 -4.49 -3.34 0.12
CA ALA A 59 -4.74 -2.27 1.07
C ALA A 59 -3.65 -1.21 0.91
N ALA A 60 -3.99 0.05 1.16
CA ALA A 60 -3.02 1.14 1.06
C ALA A 60 -3.10 2.11 2.23
N PHE A 61 -1.93 2.60 2.63
CA PHE A 61 -1.78 3.77 3.48
C PHE A 61 -1.16 4.90 2.67
N VAL A 62 -1.76 6.08 2.74
CA VAL A 62 -1.37 7.24 1.94
C VAL A 62 -1.07 8.42 2.87
N VAL A 63 0.09 9.03 2.66
CA VAL A 63 0.45 10.30 3.29
C VAL A 63 0.01 11.42 2.36
N LEU A 64 -0.83 12.32 2.84
CA LEU A 64 -1.31 13.47 2.07
C LEU A 64 -0.28 14.60 2.06
N LYS A 65 -0.29 15.41 1.00
CA LYS A 65 0.51 16.64 0.94
C LYS A 65 -0.02 17.67 1.95
N PRO A 66 0.84 18.57 2.44
CA PRO A 66 0.43 19.64 3.35
C PRO A 66 -0.73 20.46 2.80
N GLY A 67 -1.73 20.72 3.63
CA GLY A 67 -2.92 21.51 3.28
C GLY A 67 -4.04 20.71 2.63
N VAL A 68 -3.84 19.44 2.28
CA VAL A 68 -4.92 18.55 1.83
C VAL A 68 -5.60 17.91 3.04
N GLN A 69 -6.93 17.91 3.04
CA GLN A 69 -7.73 17.28 4.09
C GLN A 69 -8.20 15.88 3.66
N PRO A 70 -8.15 14.88 4.57
CA PRO A 70 -8.65 13.54 4.29
C PRO A 70 -10.17 13.55 4.10
N SER A 71 -10.67 12.78 3.14
CA SER A 71 -12.11 12.55 2.93
C SER A 71 -12.37 11.20 2.28
N GLU A 72 -13.59 10.68 2.44
CA GLU A 72 -14.02 9.44 1.79
C GLU A 72 -14.11 9.61 0.26
N GLU A 73 -14.44 10.81 -0.20
CA GLU A 73 -14.43 11.18 -1.61
C GLU A 73 -13.01 11.07 -2.19
N LEU A 74 -12.00 11.56 -1.47
CA LEU A 74 -10.60 11.48 -1.90
C LEU A 74 -10.10 10.03 -1.96
N LYS A 75 -10.51 9.16 -1.02
CA LYS A 75 -10.21 7.73 -1.09
C LYS A 75 -10.78 7.10 -2.36
N LYS A 76 -12.05 7.39 -2.68
CA LYS A 76 -12.71 6.90 -3.90
C LYS A 76 -12.05 7.44 -5.17
N GLU A 77 -11.65 8.70 -5.18
CA GLU A 77 -10.91 9.32 -6.29
C GLU A 77 -9.59 8.60 -6.54
N MET A 78 -8.80 8.35 -5.50
CA MET A 78 -7.52 7.64 -5.60
C MET A 78 -7.69 6.19 -6.10
N ILE A 79 -8.71 5.46 -5.61
CA ILE A 79 -9.05 4.12 -6.13
C ILE A 79 -9.44 4.21 -7.61
N GLY A 80 -10.24 5.22 -7.98
CA GLY A 80 -10.62 5.48 -9.36
C GLY A 80 -9.43 5.75 -10.29
N GLN A 81 -8.44 6.50 -9.80
CA GLN A 81 -7.19 6.76 -10.52
C GLN A 81 -6.40 5.48 -10.77
N VAL A 82 -6.21 4.64 -9.74
CA VAL A 82 -5.52 3.35 -9.90
C VAL A 82 -6.26 2.48 -10.91
N ARG A 83 -7.59 2.42 -10.83
CA ARG A 83 -8.42 1.67 -11.79
C ARG A 83 -8.27 2.20 -13.22
N LYS A 84 -8.12 3.51 -13.41
CA LYS A 84 -7.91 4.12 -14.73
C LYS A 84 -6.54 3.78 -15.31
N LEU A 85 -5.50 3.76 -14.48
CA LEU A 85 -4.11 3.55 -14.92
C LEU A 85 -3.76 2.06 -15.08
N MET A 86 -4.24 1.21 -14.18
CA MET A 86 -3.87 -0.21 -14.11
C MET A 86 -5.01 -1.15 -14.49
N GLY A 87 -6.21 -0.62 -14.74
CA GLY A 87 -7.41 -1.41 -15.03
C GLY A 87 -8.11 -1.94 -13.77
N PRO A 88 -9.21 -2.71 -13.94
CA PRO A 88 -10.03 -3.22 -12.84
C PRO A 88 -9.39 -4.37 -12.07
N ILE A 89 -8.19 -4.80 -12.47
CA ILE A 89 -7.44 -5.92 -11.89
C ILE A 89 -6.97 -5.64 -10.46
N VAL A 90 -6.68 -4.38 -10.14
CA VAL A 90 -6.28 -3.96 -8.79
C VAL A 90 -7.55 -3.69 -7.98
N VAL A 91 -7.92 -4.68 -7.17
CA VAL A 91 -9.06 -4.58 -6.24
C VAL A 91 -8.52 -4.14 -4.89
N PHE A 92 -9.17 -3.14 -4.29
CA PHE A 92 -8.81 -2.63 -2.97
C PHE A 92 -9.78 -3.13 -1.89
N LYS A 93 -9.24 -3.49 -0.72
CA LYS A 93 -10.01 -3.52 0.53
C LYS A 93 -10.33 -2.10 0.99
N GLY A 94 -9.36 -1.19 0.87
CA GLY A 94 -9.54 0.22 1.18
C GLY A 94 -8.22 1.00 1.16
N ILE A 95 -8.36 2.32 1.37
CA ILE A 95 -7.25 3.26 1.54
C ILE A 95 -7.49 4.00 2.85
N GLU A 96 -6.47 4.09 3.70
CA GLU A 96 -6.49 4.98 4.86
C GLU A 96 -5.38 6.01 4.77
N PHE A 97 -5.62 7.18 5.36
CA PHE A 97 -4.64 8.24 5.45
C PHE A 97 -3.87 8.14 6.76
N VAL A 98 -2.56 8.31 6.67
CA VAL A 98 -1.63 8.35 7.80
C VAL A 98 -0.68 9.52 7.62
N ASP A 99 -0.17 10.07 8.71
CA ASP A 99 0.82 11.13 8.74
C ASP A 99 2.21 10.61 8.39
N VAL A 100 2.54 9.37 8.80
CA VAL A 100 3.84 8.77 8.53
C VAL A 100 3.77 7.26 8.26
N LEU A 101 4.51 6.82 7.24
CA LEU A 101 4.64 5.40 6.92
C LEU A 101 5.79 4.75 7.72
N PRO A 102 5.64 3.48 8.15
CA PRO A 102 6.71 2.73 8.79
C PRO A 102 7.81 2.45 7.78
N LYS A 103 8.90 3.21 7.88
CA LYS A 103 10.08 3.14 7.02
C LYS A 103 11.32 2.81 7.85
N THR A 104 12.29 2.18 7.21
CA THR A 104 13.63 2.08 7.78
C THR A 104 14.31 3.45 7.76
N ARG A 105 15.39 3.64 8.53
CA ARG A 105 16.26 4.84 8.45
C ARG A 105 16.88 5.10 7.06
N SER A 106 16.79 4.14 6.15
CA SER A 106 17.19 4.28 4.74
C SER A 106 16.02 4.61 3.80
N GLY A 107 14.84 4.92 4.36
CA GLY A 107 13.63 5.29 3.62
C GLY A 107 12.85 4.11 3.02
N LYS A 108 13.21 2.86 3.33
CA LYS A 108 12.52 1.69 2.76
C LYS A 108 11.24 1.42 3.54
N ILE A 109 10.12 1.40 2.83
CA ILE A 109 8.81 1.02 3.39
C ILE A 109 8.89 -0.40 3.97
N MET A 110 8.52 -0.54 5.24
CA MET A 110 8.51 -1.82 5.96
C MET A 110 7.14 -2.51 5.81
N ARG A 111 6.79 -2.96 4.60
CA ARG A 111 5.49 -3.61 4.30
C ARG A 111 5.20 -4.83 5.19
N ARG A 112 6.25 -5.52 5.64
CA ARG A 112 6.15 -6.61 6.61
C ARG A 112 5.45 -6.18 7.91
N VAL A 113 5.70 -4.96 8.39
CA VAL A 113 5.07 -4.42 9.61
C VAL A 113 3.57 -4.26 9.39
N MET A 114 3.17 -3.64 8.28
CA MET A 114 1.75 -3.47 7.92
C MET A 114 1.02 -4.81 7.79
N ARG A 115 1.63 -5.81 7.12
CA ARG A 115 1.04 -7.15 7.00
C ARG A 115 0.88 -7.86 8.35
N LYS A 116 1.86 -7.71 9.24
CA LYS A 116 1.79 -8.31 10.58
C LYS A 116 0.77 -7.62 11.48
N LEU A 117 0.66 -6.29 11.39
CA LEU A 117 -0.40 -5.55 12.07
C LEU A 117 -1.78 -5.99 11.57
N TRP A 118 -1.92 -6.19 10.26
CA TRP A 118 -3.14 -6.75 9.67
C TRP A 118 -3.49 -8.13 10.23
N SER A 119 -2.53 -9.06 10.28
CA SER A 119 -2.78 -10.42 10.79
C SER A 119 -2.78 -10.54 12.31
N GLY A 120 -2.51 -9.46 13.05
CA GLY A 120 -2.37 -9.49 14.52
C GLY A 120 -1.13 -10.26 15.01
N GLU A 121 -0.12 -10.44 14.16
CA GLU A 121 1.12 -11.15 14.49
C GLU A 121 2.13 -10.24 15.21
N GLU A 122 3.05 -10.85 15.96
CA GLU A 122 4.17 -10.13 16.57
C GLU A 122 5.08 -9.48 15.52
N LEU A 123 5.34 -8.19 15.67
CA LEU A 123 6.09 -7.39 14.69
C LEU A 123 7.55 -7.82 14.55
N GLY A 124 8.14 -8.45 15.56
CA GLY A 124 9.56 -8.83 15.58
C GLY A 124 10.47 -7.60 15.68
N ASP A 125 11.67 -7.68 15.10
CA ASP A 125 12.66 -6.60 15.19
C ASP A 125 12.22 -5.34 14.40
N LEU A 126 12.20 -4.22 15.11
CA LEU A 126 11.89 -2.86 14.64
C LEU A 126 13.06 -1.90 14.86
N SER A 127 14.24 -2.36 15.25
CA SER A 127 15.41 -1.52 15.56
C SER A 127 15.85 -0.55 14.46
N THR A 128 15.46 -0.84 13.21
CA THR A 128 15.77 -0.04 12.02
C THR A 128 14.68 0.96 11.65
N ILE A 129 13.55 0.98 12.36
CA ILE A 129 12.45 1.91 12.10
C ILE A 129 12.92 3.35 12.33
N GLU A 130 12.46 4.24 11.46
CA GLU A 130 12.78 5.66 11.54
C GLU A 130 11.91 6.36 12.58
N VAL A 131 10.60 6.09 12.56
CA VAL A 131 9.61 6.73 13.43
C VAL A 131 8.76 5.64 14.08
N GLU A 132 8.92 5.44 15.40
CA GLU A 132 8.17 4.42 16.13
C GLU A 132 6.65 4.68 16.12
N ALA A 133 6.23 5.95 16.21
CA ALA A 133 4.81 6.36 16.20
C ALA A 133 4.07 5.93 14.91
N SER A 134 4.78 5.70 13.80
CA SER A 134 4.18 5.20 12.56
C SER A 134 3.52 3.82 12.73
N VAL A 135 3.98 3.02 13.68
CA VAL A 135 3.43 1.68 13.94
C VAL A 135 2.05 1.78 14.58
N ASP A 136 1.89 2.66 15.57
CA ASP A 136 0.63 2.85 16.27
C ASP A 136 -0.42 3.45 15.34
N GLU A 137 -0.03 4.45 14.53
CA GLU A 137 -0.90 5.05 13.54
C GLU A 137 -1.37 4.04 12.49
N VAL A 138 -0.44 3.23 11.96
CA VAL A 138 -0.79 2.16 11.04
C VAL A 138 -1.71 1.12 11.69
N LYS A 139 -1.52 0.81 12.97
CA LYS A 139 -2.40 -0.12 13.69
C LYS A 139 -3.84 0.41 13.76
N GLU A 140 -4.02 1.69 14.08
CA GLU A 140 -5.34 2.33 14.05
C GLU A 140 -5.95 2.33 12.64
N ALA A 141 -5.13 2.55 11.61
CA ALA A 141 -5.57 2.50 10.22
C ALA A 141 -5.99 1.09 9.79
N VAL A 142 -5.27 0.05 10.23
CA VAL A 142 -5.67 -1.36 10.04
C VAL A 142 -7.04 -1.62 10.70
N ASP A 143 -7.24 -1.17 11.93
CA ASP A 143 -8.52 -1.35 12.63
C ASP A 143 -9.69 -0.67 11.90
N LYS A 144 -9.46 0.48 11.26
CA LYS A 144 -10.46 1.13 10.39
C LYS A 144 -10.78 0.28 9.16
N LEU A 145 -9.76 -0.26 8.49
CA LEU A 145 -9.95 -1.10 7.29
C LEU A 145 -10.65 -2.42 7.61
N HIS A 146 -10.44 -3.01 8.79
CA HIS A 146 -11.17 -4.21 9.22
C HIS A 146 -12.68 -3.95 9.43
N ARG A 147 -13.11 -2.70 9.63
CA ARG A 147 -14.52 -2.33 9.78
C ARG A 147 -15.22 -2.07 8.45
N ILE A 148 -14.48 -2.09 7.35
CA ILE A 148 -15.04 -1.99 6.00
C ILE A 148 -15.37 -3.43 5.60
N ASP A 149 -16.65 -3.74 5.44
CA ASP A 149 -17.11 -5.05 4.97
C ASP A 149 -16.90 -5.18 3.46
#